data_AF-A0A3B0P7K3-F1
#
_entry.id   AF-A0A3B0P7K3-F1
#
_cell.length_a   1.000
_cell.length_b   1.000
_cell.length_c   1.000
_cell.angle_alpha   90.00
_cell.angle_beta   90.00
_cell.angle_gamma   90.00
#
_symmetry.space_group_name_H-M   'P 1'
#
loop_
_entity.id
_entity.type
_entity.pdbx_description
1 polymer ?
#
loop_
_entity_poly.entity_id
_entity_poly.type
_entity_poly.pdbx_seq_one_letter_code
_entity_poly.pdbx_strand_id
1 'polypeptide(L)'
;MPLDDEFSKEIKKSLVADLKNTDLTGMGGSNSAAMFLKEFTENRKYVHFDIAGTAEQGGNPTGVMVKTLVQLAINESIREMKK
;
A
#
# COMPACT_ATOMS: atom_id res chain seq x y z
N MET A 1 -9.07 1.21 -0.76
CA MET A 1 -8.45 1.19 -2.11
C MET A 1 -8.58 -0.22 -2.66
N PRO A 2 -9.24 -0.42 -3.81
CA PRO A 2 -9.30 -1.73 -4.46
C PRO A 2 -7.96 -2.06 -5.13
N LEU A 3 -7.42 -3.25 -4.85
CA LEU A 3 -6.27 -3.82 -5.56
C LEU A 3 -6.79 -4.66 -6.74
N ASP A 4 -7.35 -3.99 -7.74
CA ASP A 4 -7.85 -4.61 -8.95
C ASP A 4 -6.74 -4.75 -10.00
N ASP A 5 -6.78 -5.84 -10.75
CA ASP A 5 -5.82 -6.11 -11.83
C ASP A 5 -5.89 -5.04 -12.93
N GLU A 6 -7.01 -4.34 -13.08
CA GLU A 6 -7.14 -3.21 -14.01
C GLU A 6 -6.11 -2.11 -13.75
N PHE A 7 -5.78 -1.81 -12.49
CA PHE A 7 -4.75 -0.82 -12.13
C PHE A 7 -3.33 -1.29 -12.43
N SER A 8 -3.11 -2.59 -12.62
CA SER A 8 -1.79 -3.14 -12.96
C SER A 8 -1.47 -3.10 -14.47
N LYS A 9 -2.49 -2.94 -15.32
CA LYS A 9 -2.36 -3.02 -16.79
C LYS A 9 -1.37 -2.00 -17.34
N GLU A 10 -1.49 -0.74 -16.92
CA GLU A 10 -0.65 0.34 -17.44
C GLU A 10 0.80 0.26 -16.92
N ILE A 11 0.98 -0.24 -15.70
CA ILE A 11 2.29 -0.48 -15.09
C ILE A 11 3.04 -1.59 -15.85
N LYS A 12 2.34 -2.64 -16.29
CA LYS A 12 2.93 -3.75 -17.05
C LYS A 12 3.11 -3.44 -18.55
N LYS A 13 2.59 -2.31 -19.03
CA LYS A 13 2.63 -1.92 -20.46
C LYS A 13 3.93 -1.22 -20.84
N SER A 14 5.06 -1.75 -20.40
CA SER A 14 6.38 -1.25 -20.79
C SER A 14 6.83 -1.87 -22.11
N LEU A 15 7.48 -1.07 -22.96
CA LEU A 15 8.00 -1.54 -24.25
C LEU A 15 9.40 -2.16 -24.13
N VAL A 16 10.10 -1.89 -23.01
CA VAL A 16 11.54 -2.19 -22.86
C VAL A 16 11.90 -2.83 -21.53
N ALA A 17 10.97 -2.89 -20.57
CA ALA A 17 11.19 -3.40 -19.22
C ALA A 17 9.98 -4.23 -18.76
N ASP A 18 10.08 -4.92 -17.63
CA ASP A 18 8.95 -5.71 -17.11
C ASP A 18 7.86 -4.82 -16.49
N LEU A 19 8.25 -3.70 -15.87
CA LEU A 19 7.35 -2.78 -15.17
C LEU A 19 7.76 -1.32 -15.42
N LYS A 20 6.75 -0.43 -15.45
CA LYS A 20 6.90 1.02 -15.33
C LYS A 20 6.67 1.42 -13.87
N ASN A 21 7.41 2.40 -13.36
CA ASN A 21 7.27 2.87 -11.98
C ASN A 21 6.09 3.82 -11.76
N THR A 22 5.34 4.18 -12.79
CA THR A 22 4.23 5.13 -12.73
C THR A 22 3.20 4.84 -13.82
N ASP A 23 1.93 5.14 -13.54
CA ASP A 23 0.88 5.23 -14.55
C ASP A 23 0.78 6.67 -15.08
N LEU A 24 0.86 6.82 -16.40
CA LEU A 24 0.78 8.15 -17.04
C LEU A 24 -0.66 8.61 -17.28
N THR A 25 -1.65 7.82 -16.84
CA THR A 25 -3.08 8.09 -17.05
C THR A 25 -3.63 9.13 -16.07
N GLY A 26 -3.00 9.30 -14.90
CA GLY A 26 -3.47 10.19 -13.84
C GLY A 26 -4.77 9.73 -13.13
N MET A 27 -5.30 8.56 -13.49
CA MET A 27 -6.52 8.00 -12.89
C MET A 27 -6.18 6.86 -11.94
N GLY A 28 -6.38 7.07 -10.64
CA GLY A 28 -6.16 6.01 -9.65
C GLY A 28 -4.69 5.78 -9.27
N GLY A 29 -3.84 6.81 -9.34
CA GLY A 29 -2.40 6.71 -9.09
C GLY A 29 -2.02 6.04 -7.76
N SER A 30 -2.78 6.26 -6.67
CA SER A 30 -2.55 5.53 -5.40
C SER A 30 -2.79 4.02 -5.52
N ASN A 31 -3.78 3.59 -6.31
CA ASN A 31 -4.04 2.16 -6.56
C ASN A 31 -2.94 1.57 -7.45
N SER A 32 -2.55 2.29 -8.51
CA SER A 32 -1.46 1.91 -9.40
C SER A 32 -0.15 1.77 -8.62
N ALA A 33 0.21 2.76 -7.79
CA ALA A 33 1.38 2.67 -6.92
C ALA A 33 1.31 1.47 -5.96
N ALA A 34 0.15 1.19 -5.36
CA ALA A 34 -0.04 0.03 -4.51
C ALA A 34 0.12 -1.31 -5.28
N MET A 35 -0.34 -1.37 -6.53
CA MET A 35 -0.18 -2.52 -7.42
C MET A 35 1.27 -2.70 -7.88
N PHE A 36 2.01 -1.62 -8.15
CA PHE A 36 3.45 -1.70 -8.44
C PHE A 36 4.20 -2.36 -7.29
N LEU A 37 3.94 -1.93 -6.05
CA LEU A 37 4.56 -2.52 -4.86
C LEU A 37 4.17 -4.00 -4.66
N LYS A 38 2.93 -4.37 -4.99
CA LYS A 38 2.42 -5.74 -4.90
C LYS A 38 3.25 -6.73 -5.72
N GLU A 39 3.77 -6.33 -6.88
CA GLU A 39 4.62 -7.21 -7.72
C GLU A 39 5.91 -7.67 -6.99
N PHE A 40 6.35 -6.92 -5.97
CA PHE A 40 7.53 -7.26 -5.16
C PHE A 40 7.18 -8.00 -3.85
N THR A 41 5.91 -8.31 -3.62
CA THR A 41 5.44 -8.97 -2.39
C THR A 41 5.36 -10.48 -2.51
N GLU A 42 5.61 -11.01 -3.71
CA GLU A 42 5.54 -12.43 -4.05
C GLU A 42 4.21 -13.03 -3.55
N ASN A 43 4.27 -14.05 -2.68
CA ASN A 43 3.11 -14.71 -2.09
C ASN A 43 2.93 -14.38 -0.60
N ARG A 44 3.49 -13.27 -0.11
CA ARG A 44 3.33 -12.87 1.28
C ARG A 44 2.03 -12.10 1.49
N LYS A 45 1.45 -12.24 2.69
CA LYS A 45 0.34 -11.39 3.12
C LYS A 45 0.79 -9.93 3.08
N TYR A 46 0.14 -9.13 2.25
CA TYR A 46 0.53 -7.76 1.96
C TYR A 46 -0.59 -6.78 2.29
N VAL A 47 -0.22 -5.63 2.85
CA VAL A 47 -1.08 -4.47 3.03
C VAL A 47 -0.25 -3.22 2.77
N HIS A 48 -0.84 -2.26 2.06
CA HIS A 48 -0.26 -0.95 1.79
C HIS A 48 -1.05 0.12 2.55
N PHE A 49 -0.35 1.01 3.25
CA PHE A 49 -0.94 2.17 3.89
C PHE A 49 -0.43 3.44 3.20
N ASP A 50 -1.27 4.05 2.38
CA ASP A 50 -1.00 5.37 1.80
C ASP A 50 -1.32 6.45 2.86
N ILE A 51 -0.28 7.02 3.44
CA ILE A 51 -0.37 8.05 4.49
C ILE A 51 0.01 9.44 3.98
N ALA A 52 0.24 9.62 2.66
CA ALA A 52 0.73 10.89 2.12
C ALA A 52 -0.16 12.08 2.48
N GLY A 53 -1.48 11.89 2.49
CA GLY A 53 -2.44 12.93 2.87
C GLY A 53 -2.75 13.04 4.37
N THR A 54 -2.33 12.07 5.20
CA THR A 54 -2.71 12.02 6.62
C THR A 54 -1.53 12.18 7.58
N ALA A 55 -0.30 12.05 7.09
CA ALA A 55 0.92 12.15 7.90
C ALA A 55 1.16 13.56 8.46
N GLU A 56 0.65 14.59 7.78
CA GLU A 56 0.79 15.99 8.18
C GLU A 56 -0.55 16.71 8.09
N GLN A 57 -0.84 17.57 9.08
CA GLN A 57 -1.97 18.48 9.04
C GLN A 57 -1.49 19.89 9.40
N GLY A 58 -1.50 20.80 8.41
CA GLY A 58 -1.13 22.19 8.61
C GLY A 58 0.30 22.39 9.11
N GLY A 59 1.28 21.68 8.55
CA GLY A 59 2.68 21.76 8.94
C GLY A 59 3.05 20.94 10.18
N ASN A 60 2.10 20.24 10.81
CA ASN A 60 2.34 19.45 12.00
C ASN A 60 2.25 17.95 11.70
N PRO A 61 3.25 17.14 12.08
CA PRO A 61 3.20 15.69 11.92
C PRO A 61 2.15 15.09 12.87
N THR A 62 1.30 14.20 12.34
CA THR A 62 0.16 13.63 13.09
C THR A 62 0.49 12.29 13.76
N GLY A 63 1.53 11.59 13.30
CA GLY A 63 1.84 10.23 13.76
C GLY A 63 0.75 9.21 13.40
N VAL A 64 0.02 9.44 12.30
CA VAL A 64 -1.04 8.55 11.82
C VAL A 64 -0.55 7.10 11.72
N MET A 65 -1.45 6.15 11.98
CA MET A 65 -1.22 4.70 12.02
C MET A 65 -0.37 4.15 13.17
N VAL A 66 0.40 4.95 13.92
CA VAL A 66 1.23 4.43 15.04
C VAL A 66 0.37 3.69 16.07
N LYS A 67 -0.68 4.34 16.60
CA LYS A 67 -1.59 3.72 17.57
C LYS A 67 -2.29 2.47 17.02
N THR A 68 -2.71 2.52 15.76
CA THR A 68 -3.41 1.42 15.08
C THR A 68 -2.51 0.18 14.94
N LEU A 69 -1.26 0.36 14.50
CA LEU A 69 -0.31 -0.73 14.32
C LEU A 69 0.12 -1.34 15.66
N VAL A 70 0.32 -0.51 16.70
CA VAL A 70 0.60 -0.99 18.06
C VAL A 70 -0.56 -1.84 18.58
N GLN A 71 -1.80 -1.36 18.43
CA GLN A 71 -2.97 -2.12 18.87
C GLN A 71 -3.14 -3.43 18.09
N LEU A 72 -2.85 -3.43 16.79
CA LEU A 72 -2.87 -4.64 15.98
C LEU A 72 -1.86 -5.68 16.51
N ALA A 73 -0.62 -5.27 16.79
CA ALA A 73 0.41 -6.15 17.33
C ALA A 73 0.03 -6.73 18.72
N ILE A 74 -0.57 -5.91 19.59
CA ILE A 74 -1.09 -6.36 20.89
C ILE A 74 -2.20 -7.40 20.69
N ASN A 75 -3.15 -7.13 19.79
CA ASN A 75 -4.27 -8.03 19.53
C ASN A 75 -3.82 -9.37 18.98
N GLU A 76 -2.86 -9.37 18.05
CA GLU A 76 -2.28 -10.61 17.51
C GLU A 76 -1.53 -11.39 18.59
N SER A 77 -0.80 -10.71 19.49
CA SER A 77 -0.12 -11.36 20.62
C SER A 77 -1.11 -12.05 21.57
N ILE A 78 -2.23 -11.39 21.90
CA ILE A 78 -3.29 -11.97 22.74
C ILE A 78 -3.96 -13.17 22.04
N ARG A 79 -4.14 -13.10 20.71
CA ARG A 79 -4.73 -14.21 19.92
C ARG A 79 -3.84 -15.45 19.96
N GLU A 80 -2.53 -15.28 19.84
CA GLU A 80 -1.57 -16.38 19.95
C GLU A 80 -1.54 -16.99 21.36
N MET A 81 -1.65 -16.19 22.43
CA MET A 81 -1.70 -16.70 23.82
C MET A 81 -2.98 -17.49 24.16
N LYS A 82 -4.05 -17.32 23.38
CA LYS A 82 -5.35 -17.98 23.59
C LYS A 82 -5.53 -19.24 22.74
N LYS A 83 -4.60 -19.53 21.83
CA LYS A 83 -4.50 -20.82 21.14
C LYS A 83 -3.83 -21.84 22.06
#